data_AF-A0A959IJU7-F1
#
_entry.id   AF-A0A959IJU7-F1
#
_cell.length_a   1.000
_cell.length_b   1.000
_cell.length_c   1.000
_cell.angle_alpha   90.00
_cell.angle_beta   90.00
_cell.angle_gamma   90.00
#
_symmetry.space_group_name_H-M   'P 1'
#
loop_
_entity.id
_entity.type
_entity.pdbx_description
1 polymer ?
#
loop_
_entity_poly.entity_id
_entity_poly.type
_entity_poly.pdbx_seq_one_letter_code
_entity_poly.pdbx_strand_id
1 'polypeptide(L)'
;MKRTNLLLPLWAAIFLLACQPEPALDIPTNPQGDPDFQYDYASWSHYLGGPDRNHYTTLSQFTPENVDQLQIAWTYAAPDSGQMQMSPVIANDL
;
A
#
# COMPACT_ATOMS: atom_id res chain seq x y z
N MET A 1 0.53 55.86 20.64
CA MET A 1 -0.23 55.40 19.46
C MET A 1 -0.19 53.88 19.41
N LYS A 2 -1.29 53.20 19.74
CA LYS A 2 -1.41 51.73 19.68
C LYS A 2 -1.87 51.35 18.27
N ARG A 3 -1.02 50.67 17.50
CA ARG A 3 -1.37 50.13 16.17
C ARG A 3 -1.94 48.72 16.37
N THR A 4 -3.26 48.61 16.40
CA THR A 4 -3.95 47.31 16.46
C THR A 4 -3.83 46.64 15.09
N ASN A 5 -3.16 45.48 15.05
CA ASN A 5 -2.89 44.73 13.82
C ASN A 5 -4.09 43.81 13.51
N LEU A 6 -4.92 44.22 12.55
CA LEU A 6 -6.18 43.57 12.16
C LEU A 6 -6.02 42.40 11.15
N LEU A 7 -4.81 41.90 10.92
CA LEU A 7 -4.52 40.87 9.91
C LEU A 7 -4.65 39.42 10.42
N LEU A 8 -5.04 39.21 11.67
CA LEU A 8 -5.13 37.88 12.29
C LEU A 8 -6.35 37.00 11.92
N PRO A 9 -7.50 37.46 11.39
CA PRO A 9 -8.61 36.55 11.12
C PRO A 9 -8.53 35.87 9.74
N LEU A 10 -7.69 36.36 8.82
CA LEU A 10 -7.63 35.86 7.44
C LEU A 10 -6.79 34.57 7.28
N TRP A 11 -5.92 34.26 8.24
CA TRP A 11 -5.08 33.06 8.16
C TRP A 11 -5.76 31.80 8.71
N ALA A 12 -6.77 31.95 9.58
CA ALA A 12 -7.53 30.83 10.14
C ALA A 12 -8.48 30.18 9.11
N ALA A 13 -9.00 30.94 8.14
CA ALA A 13 -9.88 30.41 7.10
C ALA A 13 -9.14 29.52 6.09
N ILE A 14 -7.85 29.76 5.85
CA ILE A 14 -7.03 28.95 4.93
C ILE A 14 -6.69 27.58 5.55
N PHE A 15 -6.56 27.51 6.87
CA PHE A 15 -6.30 26.24 7.58
C PHE A 15 -7.53 25.32 7.67
N LEU A 16 -8.75 25.86 7.55
CA LEU A 16 -9.99 25.07 7.55
C LEU A 16 -10.34 24.49 6.16
N LEU A 17 -9.73 25.00 5.07
CA LEU A 17 -9.87 24.41 3.73
C LEU A 17 -8.93 23.22 3.47
N ALA A 18 -7.90 23.02 4.29
CA ALA A 18 -6.99 21.88 4.15
C ALA A 18 -7.58 20.57 4.74
N CYS A 19 -8.67 20.67 5.49
CA CYS A 19 -9.38 19.53 6.09
C CYS A 19 -10.76 19.34 5.43
N GLN A 20 -10.85 19.58 4.12
CA GLN A 20 -11.96 19.01 3.36
C GLN A 20 -11.77 17.48 3.43
N PRO A 21 -12.77 16.70 3.89
CA PRO A 21 -12.73 15.26 3.69
C PRO A 21 -12.58 15.06 2.19
N GLU A 22 -11.49 14.40 1.78
CA GLU A 22 -11.38 13.93 0.41
C GLU A 22 -12.68 13.16 0.13
N PRO A 23 -13.42 13.46 -0.96
CA PRO A 23 -14.43 12.50 -1.39
C PRO A 23 -13.69 11.18 -1.42
N ALA A 24 -14.23 10.14 -0.77
CA ALA A 24 -13.64 8.82 -0.84
C ALA A 24 -13.46 8.55 -2.33
N LEU A 25 -12.24 8.74 -2.84
CA LEU A 25 -11.91 8.40 -4.19
C LEU A 25 -12.13 6.92 -4.15
N ASP A 26 -13.19 6.48 -4.81
CA ASP A 26 -13.53 5.09 -5.00
C ASP A 26 -12.19 4.37 -5.17
N ILE A 27 -11.77 3.58 -4.17
CA ILE A 27 -10.59 2.73 -4.36
C ILE A 27 -10.97 1.98 -5.63
N PRO A 28 -10.23 2.13 -6.74
CA PRO A 28 -10.63 1.47 -7.95
C PRO A 28 -10.47 -0.02 -7.63
N THR A 29 -11.58 -0.68 -7.32
CA THR A 29 -11.70 -2.15 -7.40
C THR A 29 -11.50 -2.61 -8.84
N ASN A 30 -11.23 -1.66 -9.74
CA ASN A 30 -11.14 -1.79 -11.16
C ASN A 30 -10.44 -0.53 -11.72
N PRO A 31 -9.13 -0.61 -12.01
CA PRO A 31 -8.36 0.53 -12.49
C PRO A 31 -8.79 1.06 -13.89
N GLN A 32 -9.79 0.44 -14.55
CA GLN A 32 -10.24 0.82 -15.91
C GLN A 32 -11.77 0.90 -16.12
N GLY A 33 -12.61 0.69 -15.10
CA GLY A 33 -14.07 0.66 -15.30
C GLY A 33 -14.62 -0.62 -15.95
N ASP A 34 -13.79 -1.66 -16.10
CA ASP A 34 -14.19 -3.03 -16.46
C ASP A 34 -14.91 -3.79 -15.31
N PRO A 35 -16.23 -4.03 -15.39
CA PRO A 35 -16.98 -4.70 -14.32
C PRO A 35 -16.52 -6.15 -14.03
N ASP A 36 -15.70 -6.74 -14.89
CA ASP A 36 -15.14 -8.09 -14.71
C ASP A 36 -13.66 -8.08 -14.28
N PHE A 37 -13.09 -6.90 -14.02
CA PHE A 37 -11.71 -6.82 -13.54
C PHE A 37 -11.58 -7.51 -12.17
N GLN A 38 -10.75 -8.54 -12.10
CA GLN A 38 -10.40 -9.25 -10.87
C GLN A 38 -8.89 -9.12 -10.63
N TYR A 39 -8.52 -8.75 -9.41
CA TYR A 39 -7.13 -8.84 -8.98
C TYR A 39 -6.74 -10.32 -8.83
N ASP A 40 -5.63 -10.69 -9.45
CA ASP A 40 -4.99 -11.96 -9.15
C ASP A 40 -4.24 -11.86 -7.82
N TYR A 41 -4.83 -12.40 -6.77
CA TYR A 41 -4.23 -12.48 -5.44
C TYR A 41 -3.39 -13.75 -5.22
N ALA A 42 -3.20 -14.59 -6.25
CA ALA A 42 -2.32 -15.74 -6.16
C ALA A 42 -0.88 -15.39 -6.59
N SER A 43 -0.69 -14.38 -7.43
CA SER A 43 0.63 -13.85 -7.81
C SER A 43 1.06 -12.67 -6.93
N TRP A 44 2.34 -12.28 -7.04
CA TRP A 44 2.90 -11.09 -6.37
C TRP A 44 3.65 -10.23 -7.38
N SER A 45 2.93 -9.85 -8.44
CA SER A 45 3.50 -9.16 -9.61
C SER A 45 3.75 -7.66 -9.39
N HIS A 46 3.29 -7.10 -8.26
CA HIS A 46 3.39 -5.68 -7.95
C HIS A 46 4.05 -5.46 -6.57
N TYR A 47 4.75 -4.33 -6.43
CA TYR A 47 5.29 -3.90 -5.15
C TYR A 47 4.16 -3.72 -4.13
N LEU A 48 4.31 -4.32 -2.93
CA LEU A 48 3.30 -4.32 -1.85
C LEU A 48 2.08 -5.24 -2.11
N GLY A 49 2.26 -6.33 -2.83
CA GLY A 49 1.26 -7.40 -2.98
C GLY A 49 0.45 -7.32 -4.25
N GLY A 50 -0.15 -6.16 -4.53
CA GLY A 50 -1.01 -5.94 -5.68
C GLY A 50 -1.15 -4.46 -6.03
N PRO A 51 -1.87 -4.11 -7.11
CA PRO A 51 -2.12 -2.71 -7.47
C PRO A 51 -2.86 -1.93 -6.36
N ASP A 52 -3.60 -2.63 -5.52
CA ASP A 52 -4.30 -2.10 -4.34
C ASP A 52 -3.43 -2.05 -3.07
N ARG A 53 -2.20 -2.60 -3.12
CA ARG A 53 -1.17 -2.51 -2.08
C ARG A 53 -1.59 -3.07 -0.71
N ASN A 54 -2.39 -4.13 -0.71
CA ASN A 54 -3.04 -4.66 0.50
C ASN A 54 -2.24 -5.75 1.26
N HIS A 55 -1.11 -6.22 0.70
CA HIS A 55 -0.30 -7.33 1.24
C HIS A 55 -1.08 -8.64 1.48
N TYR A 56 -2.10 -8.91 0.67
CA TYR A 56 -2.98 -10.08 0.81
C TYR A 56 -2.75 -11.11 -0.32
N THR A 57 -2.90 -12.40 0.01
CA THR A 57 -2.89 -13.50 -0.97
C THR A 57 -4.02 -14.49 -0.69
N THR A 58 -4.54 -15.13 -1.73
CA THR A 58 -5.50 -16.24 -1.64
C THR A 58 -4.85 -17.62 -1.48
N LEU A 59 -3.50 -17.70 -1.55
CA LEU A 59 -2.75 -18.94 -1.33
C LEU A 59 -2.96 -19.44 0.11
N SER A 60 -3.28 -20.73 0.24
CA SER A 60 -3.72 -21.34 1.51
C SER A 60 -3.00 -22.65 1.85
N GLN A 61 -1.88 -22.94 1.18
CA GLN A 61 -1.07 -24.12 1.47
C GLN A 61 -0.52 -24.11 2.91
N PHE A 62 -0.22 -22.92 3.43
CA PHE A 62 0.21 -22.72 4.81
C PHE A 62 -0.91 -22.13 5.64
N THR A 63 -1.19 -22.76 6.77
CA THR A 63 -2.28 -22.41 7.70
C THR A 63 -1.75 -22.37 9.13
N PRO A 64 -2.49 -21.82 10.10
CA PRO A 64 -2.08 -21.83 11.51
C PRO A 64 -1.77 -23.22 12.06
N GLU A 65 -2.35 -24.28 11.49
CA GLU A 65 -2.19 -25.67 11.91
C GLU A 65 -0.90 -26.33 11.40
N ASN A 66 -0.26 -25.79 10.35
CA ASN A 66 0.92 -26.41 9.71
C ASN A 66 2.13 -25.48 9.56
N VAL A 67 2.00 -24.20 9.90
CA VAL A 67 3.08 -23.21 9.77
C VAL A 67 4.33 -23.57 10.57
N ASP A 68 4.18 -24.38 11.63
CA ASP A 68 5.26 -24.90 12.46
C ASP A 68 6.17 -25.91 11.75
N GLN A 69 5.74 -26.44 10.59
CA GLN A 69 6.49 -27.41 9.80
C GLN A 69 7.36 -26.77 8.70
N LEU A 70 7.36 -25.44 8.58
CA LEU A 70 8.13 -24.73 7.55
C LEU A 70 9.63 -24.92 7.73
N GLN A 71 10.33 -25.09 6.60
CA GLN A 71 11.78 -25.22 6.52
C GLN A 71 12.34 -24.25 5.48
N ILE A 72 13.61 -23.87 5.64
CA ILE A 72 14.30 -23.03 4.65
C ILE A 72 14.46 -23.83 3.36
N ALA A 73 13.82 -23.39 2.28
CA ALA A 73 13.94 -24.01 0.97
C ALA A 73 15.27 -23.62 0.26
N TRP A 74 15.66 -22.35 0.36
CA TRP A 74 16.89 -21.81 -0.22
C TRP A 74 17.23 -20.44 0.40
N THR A 75 18.47 -19.98 0.20
CA THR A 75 18.93 -18.65 0.63
C THR A 75 19.72 -17.97 -0.49
N TYR A 76 19.66 -16.64 -0.54
CA TYR A 76 20.43 -15.80 -1.47
C TYR A 76 21.13 -14.68 -0.69
N ALA A 77 22.43 -14.51 -0.92
CA ALA A 77 23.22 -13.44 -0.33
C ALA A 77 23.38 -12.30 -1.35
N ALA A 78 22.74 -11.17 -1.10
CA ALA A 78 22.91 -9.98 -1.93
C ALA A 78 24.33 -9.39 -1.73
N PRO A 79 24.92 -8.78 -2.77
CA PRO A 79 26.25 -8.17 -2.68
C PRO A 79 26.26 -6.91 -1.80
N ASP A 80 25.11 -6.25 -1.68
CA ASP A 80 24.96 -5.02 -0.89
C ASP A 80 24.75 -5.33 0.59
N SER A 81 25.29 -4.46 1.45
CA SER A 81 25.15 -4.55 2.90
C SER A 81 24.42 -3.33 3.46
N GLY A 82 23.59 -3.52 4.49
CA GLY A 82 22.88 -2.44 5.16
C GLY A 82 21.42 -2.79 5.46
N GLN A 83 20.62 -1.77 5.81
CA GLN A 83 19.19 -1.94 5.98
C GLN A 83 18.53 -2.11 4.61
N MET A 84 17.90 -3.25 4.38
CA MET A 84 17.13 -3.52 3.17
C MET A 84 15.65 -3.27 3.44
N GLN A 85 15.12 -2.18 2.87
CA GLN A 85 13.69 -1.93 2.82
C GLN A 85 13.18 -2.49 1.48
N MET A 86 12.67 -3.73 1.48
CA MET A 86 12.24 -4.41 0.25
C MET A 86 10.91 -5.14 0.42
N SER A 87 10.13 -5.17 -0.66
CA SER A 87 9.04 -6.12 -0.90
C SER A 87 9.37 -6.83 -2.22
N PRO A 88 9.53 -8.16 -2.22
CA PRO A 88 9.86 -8.89 -3.44
C PRO A 88 8.74 -8.75 -4.47
N VAL A 89 9.10 -8.88 -5.75
CA VAL A 89 8.15 -8.97 -6.87
C VAL A 89 8.43 -10.28 -7.60
N ILE A 90 7.37 -11.03 -7.84
CA ILE A 90 7.39 -12.30 -8.57
C ILE A 90 6.66 -12.06 -9.89
N ALA A 91 7.41 -12.03 -10.99
CA ALA A 91 6.88 -11.88 -12.34
C ALA A 91 6.96 -13.22 -13.07
N ASN A 92 5.91 -13.53 -13.84
CA ASN A 92 5.74 -14.70 -14.73
C ASN A 92 5.15 -15.96 -14.10
N ASP A 93 4.71 -15.91 -12.84
CA ASP A 93 4.16 -17.06 -12.10
C ASP A 93 5.07 -18.32 -12.21
N LEU A 94 4.63 -19.46 -11.69
CA LEU A 94 5.30 -20.76 -11.88
C LEU A 94 4.66 -21.53 -13.05
#